data_AF-A9EHH0-F1
#
_entry.id   AF-A9EHH0-F1
#
_cell.length_a   1.000
_cell.length_b   1.000
_cell.length_c   1.000
_cell.angle_alpha   90.00
_cell.angle_beta   90.00
_cell.angle_gamma   90.00
#
_symmetry.space_group_name_H-M   'P 1'
#
loop_
_entity.id
_entity.type
_entity.pdbx_description
1 polymer ?
#
loop_
_entity_poly.entity_id
_entity_poly.type
_entity_poly.pdbx_seq_one_letter_code
_entity_poly.pdbx_strand_id
1 'polypeptide(L)'
;MLKVLLDGFPRTIPQADAMAACGINIDHVVEIDVPDEDIVKRMAGRRVHPGSGRVYHIVFNQPKVEGKDDVTGEDLAIRPDDEESTVRKRLEVYHEQTKPLVEYYRKVAASGQATYNKFDGTQTVAAVSKEIVAAIG
;
A
#
# COMPACT_ATOMS: atom_id res chain seq x y z
N MET A 1 -2.09 27.03 -4.71
CA MET A 1 -2.74 25.83 -5.28
C MET A 1 -2.69 24.76 -4.20
N LEU A 2 -3.83 24.20 -3.80
CA LEU A 2 -3.89 23.18 -2.75
C LEU A 2 -3.36 21.86 -3.33
N LYS A 3 -2.37 21.25 -2.68
CA LYS A 3 -1.87 19.92 -3.02
C LYS A 3 -2.52 18.90 -2.09
N VAL A 4 -3.09 17.83 -2.64
CA VAL A 4 -3.76 16.78 -1.89
C VAL A 4 -3.24 15.43 -2.37
N LEU A 5 -3.07 14.48 -1.45
CA LEU A 5 -2.84 13.08 -1.75
C LEU A 5 -4.13 12.31 -1.46
N LEU A 6 -4.62 11.56 -2.45
CA LEU A 6 -5.73 10.63 -2.26
C LEU A 6 -5.15 9.25 -2.00
N ASP A 7 -5.16 8.84 -0.73
CA ASP A 7 -4.66 7.53 -0.29
C ASP A 7 -5.82 6.55 -0.09
N GLY A 8 -5.83 5.50 -0.91
CA GLY A 8 -6.88 4.49 -0.89
C GLY A 8 -8.22 4.92 -1.53
N PHE A 9 -8.24 6.00 -2.32
CA PHE A 9 -9.38 6.43 -3.13
C PHE A 9 -8.88 7.04 -4.46
N PRO A 10 -9.51 6.74 -5.61
CA PRO A 10 -10.61 5.79 -5.79
C PRO A 10 -10.16 4.33 -5.74
N ARG A 11 -11.10 3.41 -5.51
CA ARG A 11 -10.88 1.95 -5.52
C ARG A 11 -11.61 1.21 -6.63
N THR A 12 -12.51 1.90 -7.35
CA THR A 12 -13.29 1.35 -8.45
C THR A 12 -13.40 2.34 -9.60
N ILE A 13 -13.64 1.85 -10.81
CA ILE A 13 -13.83 2.70 -12.02
C ILE A 13 -14.97 3.72 -11.82
N PRO A 14 -16.16 3.36 -11.30
CA PRO A 14 -17.22 4.34 -11.07
C PRO A 14 -16.82 5.49 -10.13
N GLN A 15 -15.94 5.25 -9.15
CA GLN A 15 -15.43 6.32 -8.29
C GLN A 15 -14.50 7.26 -9.05
N ALA A 16 -13.62 6.72 -9.92
CA ALA A 16 -12.75 7.53 -10.77
C ALA A 16 -13.56 8.38 -11.77
N ASP A 17 -14.60 7.81 -12.38
CA ASP A 17 -15.50 8.54 -13.26
C ASP A 17 -16.27 9.64 -12.53
N ALA A 18 -16.73 9.37 -11.29
CA ALA A 18 -17.39 10.37 -10.47
C ALA A 18 -16.46 11.53 -10.11
N MET A 19 -15.18 11.25 -9.80
CA MET A 19 -14.18 12.30 -9.58
C MET A 19 -14.00 13.20 -10.81
N ALA A 20 -13.85 12.59 -11.99
CA ALA A 20 -13.73 13.32 -13.25
C ALA A 20 -14.97 14.18 -13.53
N ALA A 21 -16.17 13.64 -13.33
CA ALA A 21 -17.43 14.36 -13.49
C ALA A 21 -17.58 15.55 -12.51
N CYS A 22 -17.02 15.43 -11.30
CA CYS A 22 -16.97 16.51 -10.32
C CYS A 22 -15.85 17.54 -10.58
N GLY A 23 -15.06 17.37 -11.65
CA GLY A 23 -13.93 18.25 -11.96
C GLY A 23 -12.72 18.06 -11.04
N ILE A 24 -12.63 16.92 -10.34
CA ILE A 24 -11.46 16.56 -9.52
C ILE A 24 -10.42 15.93 -10.44
N ASN A 25 -9.54 16.76 -10.97
CA ASN A 25 -8.46 16.32 -11.85
C ASN A 25 -7.28 15.74 -11.06
N ILE A 26 -6.61 14.74 -11.64
CA ILE A 26 -5.43 14.09 -11.06
C ILE A 26 -4.21 14.50 -11.86
N ASP A 27 -3.21 15.09 -11.20
CA ASP A 27 -1.94 15.45 -11.84
C ASP A 27 -0.98 14.26 -11.94
N HIS A 28 -0.93 13.44 -10.89
CA HIS A 28 0.00 12.33 -10.74
C HIS A 28 -0.70 11.07 -10.21
N VAL A 29 -0.43 9.94 -10.84
CA VAL A 29 -0.80 8.60 -10.36
C VAL A 29 0.48 7.85 -10.05
N VAL A 30 0.59 7.38 -8.81
CA VAL A 30 1.75 6.66 -8.27
C VAL A 30 1.32 5.21 -8.01
N GLU A 31 1.75 4.29 -8.87
CA GLU A 31 1.59 2.84 -8.68
C GLU A 31 2.85 2.30 -7.96
N ILE A 32 2.69 1.76 -6.75
CA ILE A 32 3.76 1.02 -6.06
C ILE A 32 3.45 -0.46 -6.22
N ASP A 33 4.23 -1.14 -7.05
CA ASP A 33 4.00 -2.54 -7.39
C ASP A 33 4.82 -3.47 -6.52
N VAL A 34 4.16 -4.47 -5.96
CA VAL A 34 4.76 -5.48 -5.08
C VAL A 34 4.13 -6.83 -5.41
N PRO A 35 4.92 -7.90 -5.61
CA PRO A 35 4.37 -9.23 -5.80
C PRO A 35 3.49 -9.67 -4.63
N ASP A 36 2.36 -10.34 -4.92
CA ASP A 36 1.40 -10.80 -3.92
C ASP A 36 2.05 -11.63 -2.80
N GLU A 37 2.96 -12.54 -3.15
CA GLU A 37 3.65 -13.39 -2.16
C GLU A 37 4.55 -12.58 -1.23
N ASP A 38 5.11 -11.47 -1.68
CA ASP A 38 5.90 -10.58 -0.82
C ASP A 38 4.99 -9.78 0.12
N ILE A 39 3.80 -9.38 -0.37
CA ILE A 39 2.76 -8.76 0.47
C ILE A 39 2.30 -9.74 1.55
N VAL A 40 1.99 -10.99 1.19
CA VAL A 40 1.56 -12.03 2.12
C VAL A 40 2.63 -12.27 3.18
N LYS A 41 3.88 -12.50 2.78
CA LYS A 41 5.00 -12.69 3.72
C LYS A 41 5.16 -11.52 4.67
N ARG A 42 5.07 -10.28 4.16
CA ARG A 42 5.25 -9.05 4.94
C ARG A 42 4.12 -8.83 5.94
N MET A 43 2.89 -9.20 5.59
CA MET A 43 1.72 -9.06 6.46
C MET A 43 1.69 -10.18 7.51
N ALA A 44 1.79 -11.44 7.09
CA ALA A 44 1.76 -12.60 7.99
C ALA A 44 2.93 -12.63 8.98
N GLY A 45 4.06 -12.02 8.63
CA GLY A 45 5.21 -11.87 9.51
C GLY A 45 5.06 -10.78 10.57
N ARG A 46 4.05 -9.91 10.49
CA ARG A 46 3.83 -8.81 11.43
C ARG A 46 3.38 -9.32 12.79
N ARG A 47 3.91 -8.71 13.83
CA ARG A 47 3.53 -8.93 15.22
C ARG A 47 3.26 -7.58 15.87
N VAL A 48 2.26 -7.49 16.73
CA VAL A 48 1.92 -6.26 17.44
C VAL A 48 1.85 -6.54 18.93
N HIS A 49 2.36 -5.62 19.75
CA HIS A 49 2.14 -5.66 21.19
C HIS A 49 0.79 -4.97 21.52
N PRO A 50 -0.23 -5.71 22.02
CA PRO A 50 -1.58 -5.16 22.18
C PRO A 50 -1.66 -3.93 23.09
N GLY A 51 -0.86 -3.89 24.16
CA GLY A 51 -0.91 -2.80 25.13
C GLY A 51 -0.31 -1.47 24.65
N SER A 52 0.50 -1.48 23.59
CA SER A 52 1.24 -0.29 23.15
C SER A 52 1.13 0.02 21.65
N GLY A 53 0.73 -0.94 20.82
CA GLY A 53 0.75 -0.82 19.37
C GLY A 53 2.13 -0.92 18.73
N ARG A 54 3.22 -1.19 19.48
CA ARG A 54 4.54 -1.46 18.90
C ARG A 54 4.47 -2.63 17.93
N VAL A 55 5.15 -2.48 16.79
CA VAL A 55 5.11 -3.44 15.68
C VAL A 55 6.48 -4.07 15.49
N TYR A 56 6.47 -5.39 15.36
CA TYR A 56 7.61 -6.24 15.07
C TYR A 56 7.35 -7.03 13.78
N HIS A 57 8.41 -7.64 13.24
CA HIS A 57 8.31 -8.58 12.15
C HIS A 57 9.26 -9.74 12.38
N ILE A 58 8.81 -10.98 12.18
CA ILE A 58 9.60 -12.21 12.42
C ILE A 58 10.87 -12.36 11.55
N VAL A 59 11.14 -11.41 10.65
CA VAL A 59 12.31 -11.41 9.74
C VAL A 59 12.94 -10.02 9.71
N PHE A 60 12.17 -9.00 9.36
CA PHE A 60 12.71 -7.66 9.08
C PHE A 60 12.88 -6.78 10.32
N ASN A 61 12.21 -7.09 11.44
CA ASN A 61 12.27 -6.33 12.69
C ASN A 61 11.96 -7.26 13.87
N GLN A 62 12.84 -8.24 14.08
CA GLN A 62 12.62 -9.29 15.07
C GLN A 62 12.64 -8.71 16.49
N PRO A 63 11.74 -9.17 17.38
CA PRO A 63 11.90 -8.88 18.80
C PRO A 63 13.17 -9.55 19.33
N LYS A 64 13.73 -9.02 20.42
CA LYS A 64 14.90 -9.58 21.11
C LYS A 64 14.63 -10.98 21.65
N VAL A 65 13.40 -11.25 22.06
CA VAL A 65 12.92 -12.57 22.48
C VAL A 65 11.70 -12.94 21.63
N GLU A 66 11.72 -14.12 21.04
CA GLU A 66 10.66 -14.59 20.16
C GLU A 66 9.29 -14.50 20.84
N GLY A 67 8.33 -13.86 20.15
CA GLY A 67 6.97 -13.71 20.64
C GLY A 67 6.78 -12.70 21.78
N LYS A 68 7.83 -11.98 22.20
CA LYS A 68 7.76 -11.03 23.32
C LYS A 68 8.03 -9.59 22.90
N ASP A 69 7.33 -8.66 23.53
CA ASP A 69 7.61 -7.23 23.42
C ASP A 69 8.93 -6.88 24.11
N ASP A 70 9.78 -6.10 23.44
CA ASP A 70 11.13 -5.77 23.94
C ASP A 70 11.15 -4.87 25.18
N VAL A 71 10.02 -4.20 25.49
CA VAL A 71 9.93 -3.24 26.59
C VAL A 71 9.21 -3.85 27.79
N THR A 72 8.09 -4.54 27.57
CA THR A 72 7.25 -5.09 28.65
C THR A 72 7.50 -6.58 28.90
N GLY A 73 8.03 -7.32 27.92
CA GLY A 73 8.11 -8.78 27.98
C GLY A 73 6.77 -9.49 27.83
N GLU A 74 5.69 -8.76 27.50
CA GLU A 74 4.36 -9.30 27.24
C GLU A 74 4.30 -9.99 25.87
N ASP A 75 3.28 -10.82 25.67
CA ASP A 75 3.08 -11.55 24.41
C ASP A 75 2.72 -10.62 23.24
N LEU A 76 3.36 -10.89 22.10
CA LEU A 76 2.99 -10.30 20.83
C LEU A 76 1.84 -11.08 20.19
N ALA A 77 0.95 -10.37 19.52
CA ALA A 77 -0.18 -10.93 18.80
C ALA A 77 -0.04 -10.71 17.28
N ILE A 78 -0.74 -11.54 16.51
CA ILE A 78 -1.03 -11.27 15.10
C ILE A 78 -2.34 -10.50 15.05
N ARG A 79 -2.43 -9.46 14.22
CA ARG A 79 -3.70 -8.76 14.03
C ARG A 79 -4.61 -9.60 13.12
N PRO A 80 -5.93 -9.62 13.34
CA PRO A 80 -6.84 -10.40 12.49
C PRO A 80 -6.75 -10.08 11.00
N ASP A 81 -6.33 -8.85 10.65
CA ASP A 81 -6.17 -8.41 9.28
C ASP A 81 -4.83 -8.78 8.62
N ASP A 82 -3.86 -9.24 9.42
CA ASP A 82 -2.56 -9.72 8.99
C ASP A 82 -2.53 -11.25 8.78
N GLU A 83 -3.58 -11.97 9.20
CA GLU A 83 -3.74 -13.40 8.93
C GLU A 83 -3.67 -13.69 7.43
N GLU A 84 -2.89 -14.69 7.03
CA GLU A 84 -2.61 -14.97 5.61
C GLU A 84 -3.88 -15.14 4.79
N SER A 85 -4.86 -15.87 5.30
CA SER A 85 -6.16 -16.08 4.64
C SER A 85 -6.90 -14.75 4.40
N THR A 86 -6.88 -13.84 5.38
CA THR A 86 -7.45 -12.50 5.27
C THR A 86 -6.70 -11.65 4.24
N VAL A 87 -5.37 -11.71 4.24
CA VAL A 87 -4.52 -10.96 3.29
C VAL A 87 -4.78 -11.44 1.86
N ARG A 88 -4.80 -12.75 1.62
CA ARG A 88 -5.07 -13.33 0.29
C ARG A 88 -6.46 -12.93 -0.21
N LYS A 89 -7.48 -12.98 0.65
CA LYS A 89 -8.83 -12.52 0.29
C LYS A 89 -8.88 -11.03 -0.08
N ARG A 90 -8.10 -10.19 0.62
CA ARG A 90 -7.99 -8.76 0.27
C ARG A 90 -7.28 -8.54 -1.07
N LEU A 91 -6.26 -9.34 -1.37
CA LEU A 91 -5.58 -9.30 -2.66
C LEU A 91 -6.50 -9.73 -3.81
N GLU A 92 -7.33 -10.77 -3.60
CA GLU A 92 -8.35 -11.17 -4.56
C GLU A 92 -9.30 -10.01 -4.91
N VAL A 93 -9.87 -9.36 -3.88
CA VAL A 93 -10.75 -8.20 -4.06
C VAL A 93 -10.01 -7.04 -4.75
N TYR A 94 -8.74 -6.81 -4.40
CA TYR A 94 -7.91 -5.80 -5.06
C TYR A 94 -7.76 -6.09 -6.57
N HIS A 95 -7.42 -7.33 -6.95
CA HIS A 95 -7.24 -7.71 -8.35
C HIS A 95 -8.54 -7.60 -9.15
N GLU A 96 -9.67 -7.91 -8.52
CA GLU A 96 -10.99 -7.83 -9.17
C GLU A 96 -11.46 -6.38 -9.35
N GLN A 97 -11.35 -5.54 -8.31
CA GLN A 97 -12.04 -4.25 -8.27
C GLN A 97 -11.11 -3.06 -8.47
N THR A 98 -9.90 -3.11 -7.92
CA THR A 98 -8.98 -1.97 -7.85
C THR A 98 -7.91 -2.01 -8.93
N LYS A 99 -7.32 -3.18 -9.22
CA LYS A 99 -6.32 -3.33 -10.29
C LYS A 99 -6.78 -2.85 -11.67
N PRO A 100 -8.06 -2.95 -12.08
CA PRO A 100 -8.53 -2.33 -13.32
C PRO A 100 -8.29 -0.81 -13.41
N LEU A 101 -8.14 -0.11 -12.27
CA LEU A 101 -7.79 1.31 -12.26
C LEU A 101 -6.39 1.59 -12.81
N VAL A 102 -5.46 0.62 -12.80
CA VAL A 102 -4.15 0.76 -13.43
C VAL A 102 -4.32 1.07 -14.91
N GLU A 103 -5.11 0.27 -15.63
CA GLU A 103 -5.37 0.49 -17.05
C GLU A 103 -6.23 1.73 -17.31
N TYR A 104 -7.15 2.06 -16.40
CA TYR A 104 -7.89 3.31 -16.45
C TYR A 104 -6.94 4.52 -16.43
N TYR A 105 -6.07 4.62 -15.43
CA TYR A 105 -5.20 5.77 -15.27
C TYR A 105 -4.05 5.81 -16.27
N ARG A 106 -3.60 4.67 -16.80
CA ARG A 106 -2.69 4.63 -17.95
C ARG A 106 -3.31 5.28 -19.19
N LYS A 107 -4.61 5.06 -19.44
CA LYS A 107 -5.33 5.73 -20.54
C LYS A 107 -5.47 7.23 -20.31
N VAL A 108 -5.76 7.66 -19.07
CA VAL A 108 -5.80 9.09 -18.69
C VAL A 108 -4.43 9.73 -18.86
N ALA A 109 -3.34 9.02 -18.55
CA ALA A 109 -2.00 9.54 -18.80
C ALA A 109 -1.67 9.61 -20.30
N ALA A 110 -2.08 8.61 -21.08
CA ALA A 110 -1.90 8.61 -22.53
C ALA A 110 -2.67 9.74 -23.25
N SER A 111 -3.77 10.24 -22.67
CA SER A 111 -4.49 11.42 -23.18
C SER A 111 -3.83 12.75 -22.82
N GLY A 112 -2.77 12.73 -22.00
CA GLY A 112 -2.05 13.91 -21.53
C GLY A 112 -2.71 14.64 -20.36
N GLN A 113 -3.75 14.04 -19.74
CA GLN A 113 -4.47 14.66 -18.62
C GLN A 113 -3.78 14.46 -17.27
N ALA A 114 -2.96 13.42 -17.14
CA ALA A 114 -2.22 13.09 -15.92
C ALA A 114 -0.85 12.50 -16.27
N THR A 115 0.02 12.35 -15.28
CA THR A 115 1.20 11.51 -15.37
C THR A 115 0.98 10.21 -14.61
N TYR A 116 1.50 9.12 -15.15
CA TYR A 116 1.44 7.80 -14.52
C TYR A 116 2.86 7.27 -14.33
N ASN A 117 3.21 6.95 -13.08
CA ASN A 117 4.51 6.39 -12.76
C ASN A 117 4.34 5.13 -11.92
N LYS A 118 5.06 4.07 -12.33
CA LYS A 118 5.12 2.80 -11.63
C LYS A 118 6.48 2.67 -10.94
N PHE A 119 6.47 2.28 -9.67
CA PHE A 119 7.65 2.10 -8.84
C PHE A 119 7.70 0.67 -8.29
N ASP A 120 8.92 0.14 -8.16
CA ASP A 120 9.15 -1.16 -7.54
C ASP A 120 9.12 -1.02 -6.02
N GLY A 121 8.05 -1.52 -5.39
CA GLY A 121 7.84 -1.48 -3.95
C GLY A 121 8.59 -2.54 -3.15
N THR A 122 9.39 -3.39 -3.80
CA THR A 122 10.27 -4.37 -3.11
C THR A 122 11.57 -3.74 -2.60
N GLN A 123 11.89 -2.52 -3.07
CA GLN A 123 13.06 -1.76 -2.63
C GLN A 123 12.90 -1.18 -1.21
N THR A 124 13.98 -0.61 -0.67
CA THR A 124 13.94 0.11 0.61
C THR A 124 13.04 1.34 0.54
N VAL A 125 12.42 1.72 1.66
CA VAL A 125 11.58 2.92 1.76
C VAL A 125 12.32 4.18 1.26
N ALA A 126 13.61 4.32 1.60
CA ALA A 126 14.41 5.48 1.18
C ALA A 126 14.62 5.54 -0.34
N ALA A 127 14.83 4.39 -0.99
CA ALA A 127 14.99 4.30 -2.44
C ALA A 127 13.69 4.68 -3.17
N VAL A 128 12.58 4.02 -2.83
CA VAL A 128 11.27 4.30 -3.45
C VAL A 128 10.83 5.75 -3.22
N SER A 129 11.05 6.28 -2.02
CA SER A 129 10.73 7.69 -1.72
C SER A 129 11.50 8.66 -2.61
N LYS A 130 12.79 8.39 -2.85
CA LYS A 130 13.63 9.22 -3.73
C LYS A 130 13.14 9.17 -5.18
N GLU A 131 12.77 7.99 -5.67
CA GLU A 131 12.23 7.81 -7.03
C GLU A 131 10.90 8.55 -7.21
N ILE A 132 9.97 8.41 -6.25
CA ILE A 132 8.67 9.10 -6.29
C ILE A 132 8.88 10.61 -6.31
N VAL A 133 9.70 11.15 -5.41
CA VAL A 133 9.99 12.60 -5.35
C VAL A 133 10.60 13.10 -6.65
N ALA A 134 11.49 12.34 -7.29
CA ALA A 134 12.07 12.71 -8.57
C ALA A 134 11.07 12.69 -9.75
N ALA A 135 9.98 11.93 -9.63
CA ALA A 135 8.97 11.79 -10.68
C ALA A 135 7.85 12.83 -10.59
N ILE A 136 7.54 13.36 -9.40
CA ILE A 136 6.43 14.28 -9.15
C ILE A 136 6.87 15.68 -8.68
N GLY A 137 8.13 15.85 -8.30
CA GLY A 137 8.73 17.10 -7.83
C GLY A 137 9.45 17.86 -8.92
#